data_AF-A0A838JTF7-F1
#
_entry.id   AF-A0A838JTF7-F1
#
_cell.length_a   1.000
_cell.length_b   1.000
_cell.length_c   1.000
_cell.angle_alpha   90.00
_cell.angle_beta   90.00
_cell.angle_gamma   90.00
#
_symmetry.space_group_name_H-M   'P 1'
#
loop_
_entity.id
_entity.type
_entity.pdbx_description
1 polymer ?
#
loop_
_entity_poly.entity_id
_entity_poly.type
_entity_poly.pdbx_seq_one_letter_code
_entity_poly.pdbx_strand_id
1 'polypeptide(L)'
;AGAFGMTREVAERAFAQPDADYVDTGGVGGTLAGNALSLAAMRAALTRVLTRESYAHTIPLAERFERGVREMIERHGAPWHVTRLGSRVEYAFTPEQPRTGGEAAAAHDEELESLLHLYALNRGVLMTPFHNMALMGPTTTQEQVDLHTTVFSEALDELYGGFEAGKMLT
;
A
#
# COMPACT_ATOMS: atom_id res chain seq x y z
N ALA A 1 1.28 8.54 16.34
CA ALA A 1 0.66 9.87 16.54
C ALA A 1 0.30 10.47 15.19
N GLY A 2 -0.85 11.13 15.09
CA GLY A 2 -1.20 11.96 13.94
C GLY A 2 -0.83 13.43 14.18
N ALA A 3 -0.71 14.19 13.11
CA ALA A 3 -0.57 15.64 13.16
C ALA A 3 -1.40 16.25 12.02
N PHE A 4 -1.98 17.41 12.25
CA PHE A 4 -2.57 18.24 11.21
C PHE A 4 -1.76 19.54 11.13
N GLY A 5 -1.48 19.98 9.92
CA GLY A 5 -0.74 21.20 9.65
C GLY A 5 -1.62 22.19 8.87
N MET A 6 -1.37 23.47 9.07
CA MET A 6 -2.02 24.54 8.31
C MET A 6 -1.01 25.64 8.01
N THR A 7 -1.39 26.55 7.11
CA THR A 7 -0.56 27.73 6.86
C THR A 7 -0.53 28.63 8.09
N ARG A 8 0.53 29.43 8.21
CA ARG A 8 0.66 30.40 9.30
C ARG A 8 -0.53 31.36 9.35
N GLU A 9 -0.97 31.86 8.19
CA GLU A 9 -2.11 32.78 8.09
C GLU A 9 -3.40 32.18 8.68
N VAL A 10 -3.68 30.90 8.38
CA VAL A 10 -4.86 30.22 8.94
C VAL A 10 -4.72 30.05 10.46
N ALA A 11 -3.53 29.69 10.95
CA ALA A 11 -3.27 29.56 12.38
C ALA A 11 -3.43 30.89 13.13
N GLU A 12 -2.89 31.98 12.58
CA GLU A 12 -3.01 33.32 13.16
C GLU A 12 -4.47 33.77 13.22
N ARG A 13 -5.25 33.55 12.16
CA ARG A 13 -6.68 33.86 12.12
C ARG A 13 -7.51 33.02 13.08
N ALA A 14 -7.12 31.76 13.30
CA ALA A 14 -7.72 30.93 14.33
C ALA A 14 -7.43 31.56 15.70
N PHE A 15 -6.17 31.64 16.12
CA PHE A 15 -5.78 32.10 17.45
C PHE A 15 -6.10 33.57 17.78
N ALA A 16 -6.42 34.40 16.79
CA ALA A 16 -6.91 35.76 17.00
C ALA A 16 -8.36 35.82 17.54
N GLN A 17 -9.04 34.70 17.76
CA GLN A 17 -10.39 34.64 18.35
C GLN A 17 -10.31 34.48 19.88
N PRO A 18 -10.45 35.56 20.67
CA PRO A 18 -10.28 35.51 22.12
C PRO A 18 -11.38 34.71 22.83
N ASP A 19 -12.58 34.62 22.23
CA ASP A 19 -13.75 33.95 22.81
C ASP A 19 -13.82 32.46 22.44
N ALA A 20 -12.85 31.95 21.67
CA ALA A 20 -12.84 30.55 21.26
C ALA A 20 -12.28 29.67 22.39
N ASP A 21 -13.15 28.88 23.01
CA ASP A 21 -12.72 27.82 23.92
C ASP A 21 -12.24 26.60 23.11
N TYR A 22 -10.97 26.62 22.71
CA TYR A 22 -10.34 25.55 21.96
C TYR A 22 -10.24 24.23 22.72
N VAL A 23 -10.28 24.27 24.05
CA VAL A 23 -10.06 23.11 24.93
C VAL A 23 -11.37 22.35 25.13
N ASP A 24 -12.47 23.05 25.36
CA ASP A 24 -13.80 22.45 25.57
C ASP A 24 -14.61 22.38 24.26
N THR A 25 -14.91 23.53 23.65
CA THR A 25 -15.78 23.58 22.45
C THR A 25 -15.05 23.37 21.12
N GLY A 26 -13.73 23.52 21.12
CA GLY A 26 -12.91 23.33 19.92
C GLY A 26 -12.72 21.87 19.52
N GLY A 27 -12.98 20.93 20.43
CA GLY A 27 -12.85 19.49 20.17
C GLY A 27 -11.43 19.04 19.80
N VAL A 28 -10.41 19.86 20.05
CA VAL A 28 -9.01 19.58 19.71
C VAL A 28 -8.29 19.05 20.95
N GLY A 29 -7.91 17.77 20.92
CA GLY A 29 -7.08 17.18 21.95
C GLY A 29 -7.44 15.73 22.26
N GLY A 30 -6.70 15.17 23.21
CA GLY A 30 -6.91 13.83 23.74
C GLY A 30 -5.78 13.50 24.70
N THR A 31 -6.04 12.74 25.76
CA THR A 31 -5.08 12.52 26.87
C THR A 31 -3.69 12.05 26.41
N LEU A 32 -3.62 11.33 25.30
CA LEU A 32 -2.36 10.81 24.75
C LEU A 32 -1.82 11.62 23.56
N ALA A 33 -2.53 12.65 23.09
CA ALA A 33 -2.07 13.51 22.02
C ALA A 33 -0.81 14.27 22.47
N GLY A 34 0.25 14.22 21.65
CA GLY A 34 1.52 14.90 21.97
C GLY A 34 2.32 14.29 23.13
N ASN A 35 2.04 13.05 23.56
CA ASN A 35 2.85 12.43 24.62
C ASN A 35 4.34 12.29 24.24
N ALA A 36 5.22 12.28 25.26
CA ALA A 36 6.67 12.32 25.08
C ALA A 36 7.22 11.15 24.25
N LEU A 37 6.67 9.94 24.43
CA LEU A 37 7.07 8.76 23.66
C LEU A 37 6.78 8.93 22.18
N SER A 38 5.59 9.42 21.84
CA SER A 38 5.17 9.64 20.46
C SER A 38 5.99 10.71 19.77
N LEU A 39 6.34 11.79 20.48
CA LEU A 39 7.20 12.85 19.94
C LEU A 39 8.63 12.35 19.72
N ALA A 40 9.18 11.55 20.65
CA ALA A 40 10.50 10.94 20.48
C ALA A 40 10.54 9.98 19.27
N ALA A 41 9.53 9.13 19.14
CA ALA A 41 9.40 8.21 18.00
C ALA A 41 9.22 8.94 16.67
N MET A 42 8.37 9.98 16.63
CA MET A 42 8.16 10.81 15.44
C MET A 42 9.45 11.49 14.99
N ARG A 43 10.19 12.10 15.92
CA ARG A 43 11.50 12.71 15.63
C ARG A 43 12.46 11.69 15.04
N ALA A 44 12.57 10.50 15.63
CA ALA A 44 13.44 9.44 15.12
C ALA A 44 13.01 8.97 13.72
N ALA A 45 11.72 8.73 13.51
CA ALA A 45 11.18 8.32 12.21
C ALA A 45 11.48 9.34 11.13
N LEU A 46 11.19 10.62 11.36
CA LEU A 46 11.38 11.68 10.36
C LEU A 46 12.85 12.01 10.08
N THR A 47 13.74 11.87 11.07
CA THR A 47 15.15 12.27 10.92
C THR A 47 16.11 11.13 10.60
N ARG A 48 15.69 9.87 10.79
CA ARG A 48 16.57 8.70 10.63
C ARG A 48 16.00 7.59 9.75
N VAL A 49 14.68 7.54 9.54
CA VAL A 49 14.03 6.44 8.82
C VAL A 49 13.42 6.94 7.51
N LEU A 50 12.60 7.99 7.55
CA LEU A 50 11.90 8.57 6.40
C LEU A 50 12.77 9.64 5.71
N THR A 51 14.04 9.31 5.45
CA THR A 51 15.01 10.22 4.84
C THR A 51 15.02 10.09 3.31
N ARG A 52 15.69 11.03 2.64
CA ARG A 52 15.83 11.01 1.18
C ARG A 52 16.53 9.73 0.70
N GLU A 53 17.52 9.25 1.44
CA GLU A 53 18.27 8.03 1.14
C GLU A 53 17.36 6.80 1.20
N SER A 54 16.48 6.71 2.20
CA SER A 54 15.49 5.63 2.28
C SER A 54 14.55 5.63 1.08
N TYR A 55 14.05 6.79 0.64
CA TYR A 55 13.22 6.86 -0.57
C TYR A 55 14.00 6.56 -1.85
N ALA A 56 15.29 6.91 -1.92
CA ALA A 56 16.16 6.53 -3.04
C ALA A 56 16.38 5.02 -3.12
N HIS A 57 16.22 4.29 -2.02
CA HIS A 57 16.23 2.82 -1.97
C HIS A 57 14.85 2.22 -2.29
N THR A 58 13.79 2.71 -1.66
CA THR A 58 12.46 2.08 -1.71
C THR A 58 11.69 2.36 -3.01
N ILE A 59 11.90 3.52 -3.66
CA ILE A 59 11.21 3.84 -4.92
C ILE A 59 11.65 2.91 -6.06
N PRO A 60 12.95 2.66 -6.30
CA PRO A 60 13.38 1.68 -7.31
C PRO A 60 12.86 0.26 -7.06
N LEU A 61 12.76 -0.15 -5.79
CA LEU A 61 12.16 -1.45 -5.44
C LEU A 61 10.67 -1.49 -5.78
N ALA A 62 9.93 -0.40 -5.56
CA ALA A 62 8.53 -0.31 -5.94
C ALA A 62 8.36 -0.32 -7.47
N GLU A 63 9.27 0.30 -8.22
CA GLU A 63 9.30 0.22 -9.69
C GLU A 63 9.58 -1.20 -10.19
N ARG A 64 10.46 -1.94 -9.51
CA ARG A 64 10.71 -3.35 -9.80
C ARG A 64 9.46 -4.19 -9.53
N PHE A 65 8.83 -4.01 -8.39
CA PHE A 65 7.58 -4.70 -8.03
C PHE A 65 6.47 -4.42 -9.04
N GLU A 66 6.24 -3.15 -9.36
CA GLU A 66 5.24 -2.72 -10.36
C GLU A 66 5.48 -3.36 -11.72
N ARG A 67 6.74 -3.38 -12.18
CA ARG A 67 7.10 -4.02 -13.44
C ARG A 67 6.82 -5.53 -13.40
N GLY A 68 7.23 -6.21 -12.33
CA GLY A 68 6.98 -7.65 -12.16
C GLY A 68 5.48 -7.98 -12.21
N VAL A 69 4.65 -7.24 -11.47
CA VAL A 69 3.19 -7.40 -11.49
C VAL A 69 2.62 -7.14 -12.88
N ARG A 70 2.98 -6.01 -13.50
CA ARG A 70 2.51 -5.63 -14.84
C ARG A 70 2.84 -6.71 -15.86
N GLU A 71 4.09 -7.15 -15.89
CA GLU A 71 4.52 -8.17 -16.83
C GLU A 71 3.79 -9.50 -16.61
N MET A 72 3.50 -9.90 -15.37
CA MET A 72 2.71 -11.13 -15.16
C MET A 72 1.26 -10.98 -15.61
N ILE A 73 0.63 -9.84 -15.35
CA ILE A 73 -0.72 -9.54 -15.83
C ILE A 73 -0.77 -9.63 -17.35
N GLU A 74 0.18 -8.99 -18.05
CA GLU A 74 0.28 -8.99 -19.51
C GLU A 74 0.52 -10.40 -20.06
N ARG A 75 1.44 -11.17 -19.46
CA ARG A 75 1.76 -12.55 -19.88
C ARG A 75 0.56 -13.49 -19.83
N HIS A 76 -0.30 -13.33 -18.82
CA HIS A 76 -1.47 -14.19 -18.61
C HIS A 76 -2.75 -13.65 -19.23
N GLY A 77 -2.72 -12.44 -19.80
CA GLY A 77 -3.92 -11.77 -20.30
C GLY A 77 -4.97 -11.49 -19.22
N ALA A 78 -4.54 -11.34 -17.96
CA ALA A 78 -5.45 -11.03 -16.86
C ALA A 78 -6.03 -9.62 -17.06
N PRO A 79 -7.35 -9.40 -16.91
CA PRO A 79 -8.00 -8.12 -17.16
C PRO A 79 -7.81 -7.15 -15.98
N TRP A 80 -6.57 -6.98 -15.53
CA TRP A 80 -6.19 -6.24 -14.33
C TRP A 80 -5.23 -5.11 -14.69
N HIS A 81 -4.99 -4.20 -13.75
CA HIS A 81 -3.95 -3.19 -13.89
C HIS A 81 -3.19 -3.01 -12.57
N VAL A 82 -2.04 -2.34 -12.65
CA VAL A 82 -1.22 -1.98 -11.49
C VAL A 82 -0.90 -0.49 -11.50
N THR A 83 -1.02 0.14 -10.34
CA THR A 83 -0.73 1.55 -10.10
C THR A 83 0.35 1.68 -9.03
N ARG A 84 1.27 2.63 -9.20
CA ARG A 84 2.30 2.97 -8.21
C ARG A 84 2.26 4.43 -7.82
N LEU A 85 2.43 4.70 -6.53
CA LEU A 85 2.65 6.02 -5.96
C LEU A 85 3.86 5.97 -5.03
N GLY A 86 5.01 6.46 -5.51
CA GLY A 86 6.28 6.40 -4.77
C GLY A 86 6.67 4.97 -4.44
N SER A 87 6.70 4.63 -3.15
CA SER A 87 7.07 3.31 -2.61
C SER A 87 5.88 2.36 -2.42
N ARG A 88 4.66 2.79 -2.72
CA ARG A 88 3.44 1.96 -2.65
C ARG A 88 3.04 1.52 -4.05
N VAL A 89 2.74 0.24 -4.21
CA VAL A 89 2.22 -0.35 -5.45
C VAL A 89 0.94 -1.11 -5.13
N GLU A 90 -0.05 -1.05 -6.01
CA GLU A 90 -1.35 -1.71 -5.83
C GLU A 90 -1.91 -2.16 -7.18
N TYR A 91 -2.44 -3.37 -7.24
CA TYR A 91 -3.13 -3.88 -8.43
C TYR A 91 -4.63 -4.04 -8.16
N ALA A 92 -5.45 -3.95 -9.21
CA ALA A 92 -6.90 -4.07 -9.09
C ALA A 92 -7.48 -4.84 -10.28
N PHE A 93 -8.65 -5.43 -10.08
CA PHE A 93 -9.24 -6.40 -11.00
C PHE A 93 -10.08 -5.75 -12.11
N THR A 94 -9.53 -4.70 -12.70
CA THR A 94 -10.08 -3.99 -13.87
C THR A 94 -8.95 -3.68 -14.83
N PRO A 95 -9.15 -3.77 -16.16
CA PRO A 95 -8.10 -3.53 -17.14
C PRO A 95 -7.72 -2.05 -17.25
N GLU A 96 -8.67 -1.14 -16.96
CA GLU A 96 -8.45 0.30 -17.01
C GLU A 96 -8.36 0.88 -15.59
N GLN A 97 -7.50 1.89 -15.43
CA GLN A 97 -7.34 2.59 -14.16
C GLN A 97 -8.61 3.38 -13.81
N PRO A 98 -9.23 3.15 -12.65
CA PRO A 98 -10.42 3.88 -12.23
C PRO A 98 -10.11 5.36 -12.01
N ARG A 99 -11.04 6.23 -12.39
CA ARG A 99 -10.94 7.69 -12.26
C ARG A 99 -11.66 8.23 -11.03
N THR A 100 -12.52 7.41 -10.43
CA THR A 100 -13.31 7.77 -9.24
C THR A 100 -13.25 6.65 -8.19
N GLY A 101 -13.54 7.00 -6.93
CA GLY A 101 -13.62 6.02 -5.85
C GLY A 101 -14.74 4.99 -6.05
N GLY A 102 -15.84 5.39 -6.71
CA GLY A 102 -16.94 4.47 -7.04
C GLY A 102 -16.53 3.42 -8.07
N GLU A 103 -15.79 3.82 -9.10
CA GLU A 103 -15.22 2.89 -10.09
C GLU A 103 -14.20 1.94 -9.44
N ALA A 104 -13.34 2.44 -8.57
CA ALA A 104 -12.39 1.61 -7.83
C ALA A 104 -13.11 0.61 -6.92
N ALA A 105 -14.16 1.06 -6.21
CA ALA A 105 -14.96 0.20 -5.35
C ALA A 105 -15.68 -0.91 -6.13
N ALA A 106 -16.15 -0.62 -7.34
CA ALA A 106 -16.80 -1.59 -8.22
C ALA A 106 -15.85 -2.63 -8.82
N ALA A 107 -14.52 -2.38 -8.77
CA ALA A 107 -13.50 -3.29 -9.26
C ALA A 107 -12.96 -4.27 -8.18
N HIS A 108 -13.51 -4.23 -6.97
CA HIS A 108 -13.16 -5.19 -5.91
C HIS A 108 -13.75 -6.58 -6.18
N ASP A 109 -12.98 -7.60 -5.80
CA ASP A 109 -13.41 -8.99 -5.75
C ASP A 109 -12.84 -9.61 -4.47
N GLU A 110 -13.68 -9.74 -3.44
CA GLU A 110 -13.28 -10.16 -2.10
C GLU A 110 -12.76 -11.61 -2.07
N GLU A 111 -13.32 -12.49 -2.91
CA GLU A 111 -12.92 -13.89 -2.97
C GLU A 111 -11.55 -14.03 -3.63
N LEU A 112 -11.35 -13.31 -4.75
CA LEU A 112 -10.06 -13.28 -5.44
C LEU A 112 -8.97 -12.60 -4.60
N GLU A 113 -9.28 -11.52 -3.89
CA GLU A 113 -8.39 -10.88 -2.90
C GLU A 113 -7.96 -11.88 -1.82
N SER A 114 -8.93 -12.56 -1.21
CA SER A 114 -8.67 -13.55 -0.15
C SER A 114 -7.81 -14.70 -0.66
N LEU A 115 -8.08 -15.18 -1.87
CA LEU A 115 -7.28 -16.22 -2.54
C LEU A 115 -5.84 -15.76 -2.72
N LEU A 116 -5.60 -14.60 -3.34
CA LEU A 116 -4.25 -14.10 -3.61
C LEU A 116 -3.48 -13.84 -2.31
N HIS A 117 -4.11 -13.27 -1.29
CA HIS A 117 -3.47 -13.03 0.01
C HIS A 117 -3.07 -14.33 0.71
N LEU A 118 -3.96 -15.33 0.74
CA LEU A 118 -3.65 -16.63 1.33
C LEU A 118 -2.60 -17.39 0.52
N TYR A 119 -2.65 -17.29 -0.82
CA TYR A 119 -1.66 -17.90 -1.71
C TYR A 119 -0.26 -17.35 -1.46
N ALA A 120 -0.15 -16.02 -1.35
CA ALA A 120 1.08 -15.31 -1.01
C ALA A 120 1.58 -15.69 0.39
N LEU A 121 0.70 -15.68 1.39
CA LEU A 121 1.03 -15.98 2.78
C LEU A 121 1.61 -17.39 2.92
N ASN A 122 0.99 -18.39 2.28
CA ASN A 122 1.45 -19.79 2.30
C ASN A 122 2.82 -19.99 1.64
N ARG A 123 3.31 -19.00 0.88
CA ARG A 123 4.62 -19.00 0.21
C ARG A 123 5.59 -17.96 0.81
N GLY A 124 5.28 -17.45 2.01
CA GLY A 124 6.18 -16.60 2.78
C GLY A 124 6.10 -15.11 2.44
N VAL A 125 5.05 -14.66 1.74
CA VAL A 125 4.84 -13.25 1.40
C VAL A 125 3.60 -12.73 2.14
N LEU A 126 3.80 -11.89 3.15
CA LEU A 126 2.70 -11.26 3.88
C LEU A 126 2.26 -9.97 3.15
N MET A 127 1.05 -10.00 2.63
CA MET A 127 0.35 -8.84 2.09
C MET A 127 -0.72 -8.37 3.08
N THR A 128 -1.09 -7.09 3.02
CA THR A 128 -2.12 -6.55 3.91
C THR A 128 -3.49 -7.08 3.50
N PRO A 129 -4.33 -7.64 4.40
CA PRO A 129 -5.53 -8.40 4.01
C PRO A 129 -6.74 -7.50 3.63
N PHE A 130 -6.49 -6.24 3.30
CA PHE A 130 -7.51 -5.24 3.01
C PHE A 130 -7.12 -4.33 1.82
N HIS A 131 -6.01 -4.64 1.15
CA HIS A 131 -5.61 -4.03 -0.11
C HIS A 131 -4.73 -5.01 -0.88
N ASN A 132 -4.87 -5.03 -2.21
CA ASN A 132 -3.95 -5.69 -3.13
C ASN A 132 -2.64 -4.90 -3.30
N MET A 133 -2.05 -4.42 -2.19
CA MET A 133 -0.95 -3.46 -2.18
C MET A 133 0.28 -3.96 -1.46
N ALA A 134 1.45 -3.54 -1.95
CA ALA A 134 2.72 -3.66 -1.28
C ALA A 134 3.31 -2.28 -1.00
N LEU A 135 3.97 -2.15 0.16
CA LEU A 135 4.68 -0.95 0.57
C LEU A 135 6.15 -1.28 0.83
N MET A 136 7.04 -0.71 0.04
CA MET A 136 8.48 -0.93 0.19
C MET A 136 9.01 -0.13 1.39
N GLY A 137 9.53 -0.85 2.38
CA GLY A 137 10.17 -0.29 3.55
C GLY A 137 11.69 -0.17 3.37
N PRO A 138 12.40 0.59 4.23
CA PRO A 138 13.85 0.71 4.16
C PRO A 138 14.62 -0.61 4.28
N THR A 139 13.98 -1.64 4.84
CA THR A 139 14.54 -3.00 4.99
C THR A 139 14.13 -3.95 3.86
N THR A 140 13.29 -3.51 2.93
CA THR A 140 12.88 -4.35 1.80
C THR A 140 14.08 -4.60 0.90
N THR A 141 14.20 -5.84 0.43
CA THR A 141 15.30 -6.31 -0.42
C THR A 141 14.78 -6.64 -1.82
N GLN A 142 15.68 -6.77 -2.80
CA GLN A 142 15.30 -7.15 -4.16
C GLN A 142 14.75 -8.59 -4.20
N GLU A 143 15.34 -9.47 -3.39
CA GLU A 143 14.95 -10.88 -3.27
C GLU A 143 13.51 -11.03 -2.75
N GLN A 144 13.08 -10.17 -1.83
CA GLN A 144 11.70 -10.15 -1.36
C GLN A 144 10.72 -9.68 -2.44
N VAL A 145 11.11 -8.68 -3.24
CA VAL A 145 10.31 -8.22 -4.38
C VAL A 145 10.20 -9.33 -5.43
N ASP A 146 11.30 -10.01 -5.71
CA ASP A 146 11.36 -11.09 -6.69
C ASP A 146 10.55 -12.31 -6.25
N LEU A 147 10.62 -12.68 -4.97
CA LEU A 147 9.79 -13.73 -4.39
C LEU A 147 8.31 -13.42 -4.61
N HIS A 148 7.87 -12.19 -4.35
CA HIS A 148 6.49 -11.80 -4.65
C HIS A 148 6.16 -11.99 -6.13
N THR A 149 7.02 -11.54 -7.05
CA THR A 149 6.77 -11.70 -8.50
C THR A 149 6.65 -13.17 -8.90
N THR A 150 7.51 -14.06 -8.37
CA THR A 150 7.40 -15.50 -8.60
C THR A 150 6.08 -16.05 -8.10
N VAL A 151 5.72 -15.77 -6.84
CA VAL A 151 4.48 -16.27 -6.24
C VAL A 151 3.23 -15.73 -6.96
N PHE A 152 3.26 -14.47 -7.39
CA PHE A 152 2.18 -13.86 -8.16
C PHE A 152 2.04 -14.48 -9.56
N SER A 153 3.17 -14.84 -10.20
CA SER A 153 3.16 -15.62 -11.45
C SER A 153 2.46 -16.95 -11.26
N GLU A 154 2.86 -17.73 -10.25
CA GLU A 154 2.28 -19.06 -10.00
C GLU A 154 0.76 -18.98 -9.76
N ALA A 155 0.30 -17.95 -9.03
CA ALA A 155 -1.14 -17.72 -8.84
C ALA A 155 -1.86 -17.43 -10.16
N LEU A 156 -1.28 -16.60 -11.03
CA LEU A 156 -1.85 -16.30 -12.35
C LEU A 156 -1.80 -17.49 -13.31
N ASP A 157 -0.77 -18.34 -13.23
CA ASP A 157 -0.67 -19.59 -13.97
C ASP A 157 -1.84 -20.52 -13.59
N GLU A 158 -2.14 -20.65 -12.29
CA GLU A 158 -3.29 -21.46 -11.83
C GLU A 158 -4.65 -20.87 -12.23
N LEU A 159 -4.79 -19.54 -12.24
CA LEU A 159 -6.04 -18.86 -12.58
C LEU A 159 -6.32 -18.78 -14.08
N TYR A 160 -5.30 -18.58 -14.91
CA TYR A 160 -5.43 -18.25 -16.33
C TYR A 160 -4.69 -19.21 -17.27
N GLY A 161 -3.76 -20.03 -16.76
CA GLY A 161 -2.93 -20.95 -17.56
C GLY A 161 -3.67 -22.15 -18.16
N GLY A 162 -4.96 -22.32 -17.85
CA GLY A 162 -5.78 -23.43 -18.32
C GLY A 162 -5.54 -24.71 -17.51
N PHE A 163 -6.62 -25.29 -17.00
CA PHE A 163 -6.57 -26.59 -16.36
C PHE A 163 -6.41 -27.65 -17.47
N GLU A 164 -5.19 -28.15 -17.70
CA GLU A 164 -4.98 -29.43 -18.40
C GLU A 164 -5.50 -30.56 -17.49
N ALA A 165 -6.82 -30.72 -17.45
CA ALA A 165 -7.51 -31.85 -16.84
C ALA A 165 -7.16 -33.12 -17.62
N GLY A 166 -5.95 -33.66 -17.44
CA GLY A 166 -5.51 -34.72 -18.34
C GLY A 166 -4.21 -35.45 -18.04
N LYS A 167 -3.55 -35.27 -16.88
CA LYS A 167 -2.41 -36.13 -16.49
C LYS A 167 -2.33 -36.36 -14.98
N MET A 168 -3.28 -37.09 -14.44
CA MET A 168 -3.02 -37.86 -13.21
C MET A 168 -3.85 -39.14 -13.22
N LEU A 169 -3.13 -40.28 -13.13
CA LEU A 169 -3.58 -41.68 -13.00
C LEU A 169 -3.92 -42.42 -14.31
N THR A 170 -2.85 -42.86 -15.00
CA THR A 170 -2.73 -44.27 -15.43
C THR A 170 -1.47 -44.85 -14.81
#